data_AF-A0A932BF03-F1
#
_entry.id   AF-A0A932BF03-F1
#
_cell.length_a   1.000
_cell.length_b   1.000
_cell.length_c   1.000
_cell.angle_alpha   90.00
_cell.angle_beta   90.00
_cell.angle_gamma   90.00
#
_symmetry.space_group_name_H-M   'P 1'
#
loop_
_entity.id
_entity.type
_entity.pdbx_description
1 polymer ?
#
loop_
_entity_poly.entity_id
_entity_poly.type
_entity_poly.pdbx_seq_one_letter_code
_entity_poly.pdbx_strand_id
1 'polypeptide(L)'
;MALDIFALLTSDGDHAQADHMFTGKAGDMVAVADVLDAVHCENRRLRAVPALASRFRNGATYPIPCVRLTKAECRVLVDAITDFGQSMPKTTKARKLADLLASSVCVY
;
A
#
# COMPACT_ATOMS: atom_id res chain seq x y z
N MET A 1 10.04 -8.45 -2.32
CA MET A 1 8.60 -8.23 -2.09
C MET A 1 7.94 -8.42 -3.43
N ALA A 2 6.99 -9.34 -3.52
CA ALA A 2 6.32 -9.71 -4.76
C ALA A 2 4.82 -9.52 -4.55
N LEU A 3 4.39 -8.27 -4.67
CA LEU A 3 3.03 -7.84 -4.40
C LEU A 3 2.42 -7.35 -5.71
N ASP A 4 1.30 -7.93 -6.08
CA ASP A 4 0.57 -7.61 -7.30
C ASP A 4 -0.54 -6.60 -6.97
N ILE A 5 -0.68 -5.59 -7.83
CA ILE A 5 -1.63 -4.50 -7.65
C ILE A 5 -2.50 -4.41 -8.90
N PHE A 6 -3.81 -4.52 -8.71
CA PHE A 6 -4.80 -4.47 -9.79
C PHE A 6 -5.73 -3.28 -9.58
N ALA A 7 -5.85 -2.42 -10.59
CA ALA A 7 -6.91 -1.41 -10.61
C ALA A 7 -8.25 -2.05 -10.95
N LEU A 8 -9.23 -1.89 -10.07
CA LEU A 8 -10.62 -2.28 -10.27
C LEU A 8 -11.33 -1.11 -10.94
N LEU A 9 -11.39 -1.18 -12.27
CA LEU A 9 -12.06 -0.18 -13.10
C LEU A 9 -13.55 -0.11 -12.81
N THR A 10 -14.11 1.10 -12.95
CA THR A 10 -15.57 1.27 -12.98
C THR A 10 -16.15 0.62 -14.24
N SER A 11 -17.49 0.47 -14.28
CA SER A 11 -18.23 -0.05 -15.42
C SER A 11 -17.85 0.62 -16.75
N ASP A 12 -17.49 1.90 -16.68
CA ASP A 12 -17.13 2.75 -17.82
C ASP A 12 -15.64 2.68 -18.19
N GLY A 13 -14.86 1.83 -17.51
CA GLY A 13 -13.42 1.70 -17.73
C GLY A 13 -12.60 2.86 -17.18
N ASP A 14 -13.18 3.72 -16.35
CA ASP A 14 -12.51 4.92 -15.84
C ASP A 14 -11.55 4.57 -14.69
N HIS A 15 -10.27 4.88 -14.89
CA HIS A 15 -9.22 4.76 -13.88
C HIS A 15 -9.34 5.82 -12.78
N ALA A 16 -9.99 6.96 -13.05
CA ALA A 16 -10.03 8.10 -12.13
C ALA A 16 -10.78 7.80 -10.82
N GLN A 17 -11.58 6.73 -10.77
CA GLN A 17 -12.29 6.28 -9.56
C GLN A 17 -11.94 4.85 -9.15
N ALA A 18 -10.89 4.26 -9.73
CA ALA A 18 -10.58 2.86 -9.50
C ALA A 18 -10.12 2.58 -8.07
N ASP A 19 -10.80 1.64 -7.42
CA ASP A 19 -10.26 0.97 -6.24
C ASP A 19 -9.09 0.08 -6.65
N HIS A 20 -8.16 -0.19 -5.74
CA HIS A 20 -7.03 -1.07 -6.04
C HIS A 20 -7.06 -2.31 -5.16
N MET A 21 -6.87 -3.47 -5.78
CA MET A 21 -6.68 -4.74 -5.10
C MET A 21 -5.19 -5.03 -5.00
N PHE A 22 -4.72 -5.21 -3.79
CA PHE A 22 -3.37 -5.66 -3.44
C PHE A 22 -3.46 -7.16 -3.15
N THR A 23 -2.60 -7.98 -3.77
CA THR A 23 -2.51 -9.42 -3.49
C THR A 23 -1.06 -9.91 -3.54
N GLY A 24 -0.79 -11.07 -2.95
CA GLY A 24 0.56 -11.63 -2.83
C GLY A 24 0.65 -12.67 -1.73
N LYS A 25 1.85 -12.95 -1.24
CA LYS A 25 2.03 -13.86 -0.09
C LYS A 25 1.68 -13.13 1.21
N ALA A 26 1.22 -13.88 2.21
CA ALA A 26 0.92 -13.34 3.55
C ALA A 26 2.11 -12.58 4.14
N GLY A 27 3.34 -13.09 3.96
CA GLY A 27 4.56 -12.41 4.42
C GLY A 27 4.84 -11.07 3.72
N ASP A 28 4.42 -10.89 2.47
CA ASP A 28 4.53 -9.61 1.76
C ASP A 28 3.49 -8.61 2.30
N MET A 29 2.26 -9.06 2.61
CA MET A 29 1.23 -8.21 3.24
C MET A 29 1.65 -7.72 4.63
N VAL A 30 2.19 -8.63 5.46
CA VAL A 30 2.73 -8.26 6.78
C VAL A 30 3.90 -7.28 6.62
N ALA A 31 4.77 -7.51 5.63
CA ALA A 31 5.87 -6.58 5.36
C ALA A 31 5.40 -5.17 4.99
N VAL A 32 4.27 -5.02 4.28
CA VAL A 32 3.65 -3.70 4.03
C VAL A 32 3.17 -3.07 5.33
N ALA A 33 2.48 -3.84 6.19
CA ALA A 33 2.03 -3.34 7.48
C ALA A 33 3.19 -2.88 8.38
N ASP A 34 4.30 -3.61 8.40
CA ASP A 34 5.49 -3.24 9.17
C ASP A 34 6.14 -1.94 8.66
N VAL A 35 6.14 -1.73 7.34
CA VAL A 35 6.59 -0.45 6.75
C VAL A 35 5.67 0.69 7.19
N LEU A 36 4.36 0.48 7.20
CA LEU A 36 3.39 1.50 7.62
C LEU A 36 3.52 1.85 9.10
N ASP A 37 3.79 0.86 9.96
CA ASP A 37 4.07 1.11 11.37
C ASP A 37 5.36 1.94 11.54
N ALA A 38 6.41 1.64 10.76
CA ALA A 38 7.63 2.45 10.77
C ALA A 38 7.37 3.90 10.32
N VAL A 39 6.58 4.09 9.26
CA VAL A 39 6.15 5.42 8.79
C VAL A 39 5.43 6.18 9.91
N HIS A 40 4.49 5.53 10.61
CA HIS A 40 3.76 6.18 11.69
C HIS A 40 4.63 6.47 12.92
N CYS A 41 5.59 5.59 13.23
CA CYS A 41 6.55 5.82 14.29
C CYS A 41 7.38 7.09 14.04
N GLU A 42 7.83 7.31 12.80
CA GLU A 42 8.57 8.51 12.40
C GLU A 42 7.68 9.75 12.26
N ASN A 43 6.42 9.58 11.87
CA ASN A 43 5.46 10.68 11.76
C ASN A 43 4.07 10.33 12.32
N ARG A 44 3.91 10.54 13.63
CA ARG A 44 2.66 10.28 14.36
C ARG A 44 1.47 11.16 13.93
N ARG A 45 1.70 12.20 13.10
CA ARG A 45 0.62 13.04 12.57
C ARG A 45 -0.20 12.32 11.49
N LEU A 46 0.36 11.29 10.86
CA LEU A 46 -0.32 10.47 9.85
C LEU A 46 -1.30 9.49 10.50
N ARG A 47 -2.43 10.00 11.00
CA ARG A 47 -3.41 9.24 11.81
C ARG A 47 -4.14 8.11 11.05
N ALA A 48 -4.18 8.18 9.72
CA ALA A 48 -4.80 7.16 8.88
C ALA A 48 -3.90 5.93 8.62
N VAL A 49 -2.58 6.06 8.82
CA VAL A 49 -1.59 5.02 8.52
C VAL A 49 -1.77 3.76 9.40
N PRO A 50 -2.02 3.85 10.73
CA PRO A 50 -2.25 2.68 11.56
C PRO A 50 -3.47 1.85 11.13
N ALA A 51 -4.53 2.50 10.64
CA ALA A 51 -5.69 1.81 10.11
C ALA A 51 -5.32 1.03 8.84
N LEU A 52 -4.56 1.64 7.92
CA LEU A 52 -4.03 0.95 6.73
C LEU A 52 -3.15 -0.25 7.10
N ALA A 53 -2.22 -0.09 8.05
CA ALA A 53 -1.38 -1.19 8.53
C ALA A 53 -2.23 -2.37 9.04
N SER A 54 -3.28 -2.08 9.81
CA SER A 54 -4.23 -3.10 10.29
C SER A 54 -4.98 -3.79 9.14
N ARG A 55 -5.35 -3.06 8.09
CA ARG A 55 -5.98 -3.66 6.90
C ARG A 55 -5.06 -4.67 6.20
N PHE A 56 -3.77 -4.34 6.06
CA PHE A 56 -2.79 -5.26 5.48
C PHE A 56 -2.56 -6.49 6.36
N ARG A 57 -2.50 -6.34 7.68
CA ARG A 57 -2.44 -7.48 8.61
C ARG A 57 -3.65 -8.38 8.49
N ASN A 58 -4.85 -7.81 8.47
CA ASN A 58 -6.09 -8.58 8.35
C ASN A 58 -6.15 -9.29 6.99
N GLY A 59 -5.81 -8.60 5.90
CA GLY A 59 -5.74 -9.17 4.56
C GLY A 59 -4.74 -10.32 4.44
N ALA A 60 -3.68 -10.33 5.25
CA ALA A 60 -2.72 -11.43 5.32
C ALA A 60 -3.30 -12.73 5.90
N THR A 61 -4.41 -12.66 6.64
CA THR A 61 -5.03 -13.83 7.29
C THR A 61 -6.03 -14.57 6.40
N TYR A 62 -6.38 -14.00 5.24
CA TYR A 62 -7.29 -14.66 4.29
C TYR A 62 -6.63 -15.86 3.62
N PRO A 63 -7.42 -16.89 3.21
CA PRO A 63 -6.90 -18.04 2.47
C PRO A 63 -6.14 -17.65 1.21
N ILE A 64 -6.59 -16.58 0.55
CA ILE A 64 -5.87 -15.89 -0.52
C ILE A 64 -5.61 -14.47 -0.02
N PRO A 65 -4.36 -14.13 0.35
CA PRO A 65 -4.07 -12.83 0.93
C PRO A 65 -4.39 -11.69 -0.02
N CYS A 66 -5.26 -10.79 0.41
CA CYS A 66 -5.68 -9.65 -0.38
C CYS A 66 -6.18 -8.47 0.46
N VAL A 67 -6.03 -7.26 -0.09
CA VAL A 67 -6.57 -6.02 0.47
C VAL A 67 -7.12 -5.18 -0.66
N ARG A 68 -8.39 -4.81 -0.58
CA ARG A 68 -8.99 -3.81 -1.48
C ARG A 68 -8.93 -2.44 -0.82
N LEU A 69 -8.24 -1.48 -1.42
CA LEU A 69 -8.22 -0.09 -0.97
C LEU A 69 -9.03 0.78 -1.92
N THR A 70 -9.73 1.76 -1.36
CA THR A 70 -10.36 2.83 -2.15
C THR A 70 -9.30 3.77 -2.73
N LYS A 71 -9.65 4.56 -3.76
CA LYS A 71 -8.73 5.58 -4.29
C LYS A 71 -8.19 6.52 -3.20
N ALA A 72 -9.04 6.94 -2.27
CA ALA A 72 -8.64 7.81 -1.16
C ALA A 72 -7.61 7.13 -0.24
N GLU A 73 -7.81 5.85 0.07
CA GLU A 73 -6.87 5.07 0.88
C GLU A 73 -5.56 4.79 0.14
N CYS A 74 -5.62 4.53 -1.17
CA CYS A 74 -4.44 4.43 -2.02
C CYS A 74 -3.63 5.72 -2.01
N ARG A 75 -4.29 6.89 -2.05
CA ARG A 75 -3.60 8.17 -1.99
C ARG A 75 -2.88 8.36 -0.67
N VAL A 76 -3.54 8.07 0.46
CA VAL A 76 -2.90 8.10 1.78
C VAL A 76 -1.70 7.13 1.84
N LEU A 77 -1.85 5.93 1.27
CA LEU A 77 -0.79 4.93 1.21
C LEU A 77 0.43 5.43 0.41
N VAL A 78 0.18 5.96 -0.80
CA VAL A 78 1.22 6.48 -1.70
C VAL A 78 1.92 7.68 -1.07
N ASP A 79 1.19 8.65 -0.54
CA ASP A 79 1.77 9.84 0.08
C ASP A 79 2.63 9.47 1.30
N ALA A 80 2.13 8.58 2.16
CA ALA A 80 2.84 8.14 3.36
C ALA A 80 4.13 7.36 3.04
N ILE A 81 4.12 6.51 2.01
CA ILE A 81 5.26 5.65 1.66
C ILE A 81 6.24 6.33 0.73
N THR A 82 5.80 7.24 -0.16
CA THR A 82 6.70 7.87 -1.13
C THR A 82 7.72 8.73 -0.42
N ASP A 83 7.28 9.62 0.47
CA ASP A 83 8.17 10.50 1.23
C ASP A 83 9.13 9.70 2.12
N PHE A 84 8.57 8.73 2.87
CA PHE A 84 9.35 7.89 3.77
C PHE A 84 10.32 6.98 3.02
N GLY A 85 9.83 6.25 2.02
CA GLY A 85 10.59 5.30 1.22
C GLY A 85 11.68 5.98 0.40
N GLN A 86 11.46 7.20 -0.10
CA GLN A 86 12.48 7.94 -0.84
C GLN A 86 13.68 8.32 0.03
N SER A 87 13.48 8.54 1.33
CA SER A 87 14.55 8.81 2.29
C SER A 87 15.37 7.57 2.68
N MET A 88 14.91 6.36 2.31
CA MET A 88 15.52 5.10 2.71
C MET A 88 16.47 4.51 1.65
N PRO A 89 17.47 3.69 2.06
CA PRO A 89 18.32 2.97 1.11
C PRO A 89 17.53 2.04 0.18
N LYS A 90 17.99 1.89 -1.08
CA LYS A 90 17.35 1.04 -2.12
C LYS A 90 17.15 -0.42 -1.75
N THR A 91 17.92 -0.93 -0.81
CA THR A 91 17.82 -2.32 -0.35
C THR A 91 16.65 -2.55 0.60
N THR A 92 16.12 -1.48 1.21
CA THR A 92 15.05 -1.56 2.20
C THR A 92 13.70 -1.93 1.58
N LYS A 93 12.84 -2.56 2.39
CA LYS A 93 11.46 -2.88 2.00
C LYS A 93 10.64 -1.62 1.71
N ALA A 94 10.85 -0.55 2.50
CA ALA A 94 10.19 0.72 2.32
C ALA A 94 10.48 1.34 0.93
N ARG A 95 11.75 1.35 0.51
CA ARG A 95 12.10 1.87 -0.82
C ARG A 95 11.51 1.03 -1.95
N LYS A 96 11.60 -0.31 -1.84
CA LYS A 96 11.00 -1.23 -2.83
C LYS A 96 9.48 -1.05 -2.95
N LEU A 97 8.80 -0.79 -1.83
CA LEU A 97 7.36 -0.52 -1.83
C LEU A 97 7.02 0.83 -2.46
N ALA A 98 7.80 1.88 -2.18
CA ALA A 98 7.64 3.17 -2.85
C ALA A 98 7.82 3.05 -4.37
N ASP A 99 8.86 2.34 -4.83
CA ASP A 99 9.11 2.14 -6.26
C ASP A 99 7.97 1.34 -6.93
N LEU A 100 7.41 0.31 -6.26
CA LEU A 100 6.26 -0.47 -6.74
C LEU A 100 4.98 0.37 -6.84
N LEU A 101 4.69 1.19 -5.82
CA LEU A 101 3.51 2.04 -5.81
C LEU A 101 3.58 3.09 -6.93
N ALA A 102 4.76 3.68 -7.16
CA ALA A 102 4.98 4.65 -8.22
C ALA A 102 4.76 4.05 -9.62
N SER A 103 5.02 2.77 -9.84
CA SER A 103 4.80 2.11 -11.14
C SER A 103 3.39 1.58 -11.35
N SER A 104 2.64 1.31 -10.28
CA SER A 104 1.45 0.45 -10.35
C SER A 104 0.17 1.10 -9.82
N VAL A 105 0.25 2.19 -9.07
CA VAL A 105 -0.90 2.89 -8.51
C VAL A 105 -1.06 4.25 -9.17
N CYS A 106 -2.12 4.41 -9.96
CA CYS A 106 -2.49 5.70 -10.54
C CYS A 106 -3.49 6.41 -9.61
N VAL A 107 -3.01 7.34 -8.79
CA VAL A 107 -3.83 8.12 -7.83
C VAL A 107 -4.11 9.55 -8.27
N TYR A 108 -3.65 9.95 -9.46
CA TYR A 108 -3.89 11.27 -10.05
C TYR A 108 -5.30 11.39 -10.64
#